data_AF-A0A2A2F1U0-F1
#
_entry.id   AF-A0A2A2F1U0-F1
#
_cell.length_a   1.000
_cell.length_b   1.000
_cell.length_c   1.000
_cell.angle_alpha   90.00
_cell.angle_beta   90.00
_cell.angle_gamma   90.00
#
_symmetry.space_group_name_H-M   'P 1'
#
loop_
_entity.id
_entity.type
_entity.pdbx_description
1 polymer ?
#
loop_
_entity_poly.entity_id
_entity_poly.type
_entity_poly.pdbx_seq_one_letter_code
_entity_poly.pdbx_strand_id
1 'polypeptide(L)'
;MESRPVPALILVAVLVVGGLAAGFIASQVEFERPTPKVSEPQLLDTDAIPGWATAPLPDFTQYSVVSEKKDAFFGYLFPRIALANLRIQAARDYLEQLSNKPELNEEERKWLTTRATRLRVDGETTEDLVSGLERRMHIIPPSLVLAQAANESAWGTSRFATQGNNLFGQWCFNPGCGLVPNSRPAGMTHEVEVFESPYRSIRAYLTNLNRHNAYQNLRERRLALLNENRFPDGINLAGGLQSYSERGQAYVEEIRSMIRVNNLSDYDQRQQALSAAENPLEKLDALISDHRERFSN
;
A
#
# COMPACT_ATOMS: atom_id res chain seq x y z
N MET A 1 25.14 37.13 4.89
CA MET A 1 23.86 36.97 5.62
C MET A 1 22.86 36.43 4.62
N GLU A 2 22.84 35.11 4.42
CA GLU A 2 21.93 34.45 3.49
C GLU A 2 20.60 34.16 4.19
N SER A 3 19.51 34.68 3.62
CA SER A 3 18.14 34.40 4.02
C SER A 3 17.67 33.11 3.32
N ARG A 4 17.34 32.09 4.11
CA ARG A 4 16.67 30.87 3.64
C ARG A 4 15.16 31.11 3.58
N PRO A 5 14.45 30.74 2.50
CA PRO A 5 13.00 30.73 2.51
C PRO A 5 12.48 29.40 3.08
N VAL A 6 11.49 29.50 3.96
CA VAL A 6 10.71 28.40 4.52
C VAL A 6 9.62 28.02 3.50
N PRO A 7 9.38 26.74 3.18
CA PRO A 7 8.25 26.37 2.35
C PRO A 7 6.96 26.31 3.21
N ALA A 8 5.91 26.91 2.67
CA ALA A 8 4.60 27.01 3.28
C ALA A 8 3.81 25.71 3.06
N LEU A 9 3.48 25.03 4.17
CA LEU A 9 2.25 24.24 4.27
C LEU A 9 1.07 25.15 3.98
N ILE A 10 0.03 24.70 3.26
CA ILE A 10 -1.38 24.81 3.71
C ILE A 10 -2.27 23.75 3.00
N LEU A 11 -3.06 23.07 3.85
CA LEU A 11 -4.23 22.20 3.65
C LEU A 11 -5.30 22.72 2.67
N VAL A 12 -6.25 21.86 2.25
CA VAL A 12 -7.73 22.10 2.34
C VAL A 12 -8.49 20.97 1.62
N ALA A 13 -9.44 20.38 2.34
CA ALA A 13 -10.42 19.39 1.89
C ALA A 13 -11.63 20.07 1.24
N VAL A 14 -12.34 19.40 0.30
CA VAL A 14 -13.82 19.52 0.10
C VAL A 14 -14.36 18.41 -0.84
N LEU A 15 -15.53 17.90 -0.42
CA LEU A 15 -16.51 16.96 -1.01
C LEU A 15 -17.06 17.34 -2.40
N VAL A 16 -17.63 16.36 -3.16
CA VAL A 16 -18.80 16.42 -4.10
C VAL A 16 -19.00 14.99 -4.69
N VAL A 17 -20.08 14.24 -4.39
CA VAL A 17 -21.43 14.14 -5.00
C VAL A 17 -21.48 13.77 -6.51
N GLY A 18 -21.75 12.48 -6.79
CA GLY A 18 -22.93 12.00 -7.56
C GLY A 18 -22.92 11.86 -9.10
N GLY A 19 -23.17 10.63 -9.59
CA GLY A 19 -23.93 10.30 -10.83
C GLY A 19 -23.12 9.61 -11.96
N LEU A 20 -23.16 8.27 -12.13
CA LEU A 20 -24.09 7.44 -12.95
C LEU A 20 -23.93 7.64 -14.48
N ALA A 21 -23.89 6.67 -15.40
CA ALA A 21 -24.14 5.22 -15.46
C ALA A 21 -23.55 4.67 -16.80
N ALA A 22 -22.95 3.46 -16.85
CA ALA A 22 -23.49 2.17 -17.30
C ALA A 22 -23.19 1.76 -18.76
N GLY A 23 -22.82 0.47 -18.93
CA GLY A 23 -22.78 -0.22 -20.22
C GLY A 23 -21.95 -1.51 -20.20
N PHE A 24 -22.59 -2.64 -19.88
CA PHE A 24 -22.00 -4.00 -19.80
C PHE A 24 -22.44 -4.83 -21.02
N ILE A 25 -21.57 -5.64 -21.60
CA ILE A 25 -21.93 -6.85 -22.36
C ILE A 25 -20.97 -7.97 -21.96
N ALA A 26 -21.52 -9.05 -21.38
CA ALA A 26 -20.81 -10.24 -20.97
C ALA A 26 -20.80 -11.29 -22.10
N SER A 27 -19.69 -12.01 -22.27
CA SER A 27 -19.64 -13.27 -23.00
C SER A 27 -19.00 -14.34 -22.11
N GLN A 28 -19.64 -15.51 -22.07
CA GLN A 28 -19.22 -16.66 -21.27
C GLN A 28 -18.32 -17.57 -22.10
N VAL A 29 -17.15 -17.90 -21.53
CA VAL A 29 -16.34 -19.05 -21.91
C VAL A 29 -15.80 -19.65 -20.61
N GLU A 30 -16.19 -20.88 -20.33
CA GLU A 30 -15.74 -21.64 -19.16
C GLU A 30 -14.61 -22.58 -19.61
N PHE A 31 -13.41 -22.36 -19.09
CA PHE A 31 -12.20 -23.15 -19.37
C PHE A 31 -11.83 -23.96 -18.12
N GLU A 32 -11.76 -25.29 -18.25
CA GLU A 32 -11.19 -26.18 -17.23
C GLU A 32 -9.71 -25.85 -17.00
N ARG A 33 -9.33 -25.64 -15.72
CA ARG A 33 -7.96 -25.30 -15.32
C ARG A 33 -7.24 -26.50 -14.72
N PRO A 34 -6.04 -26.88 -15.20
CA PRO A 34 -5.20 -27.85 -14.53
C PRO A 34 -4.51 -27.23 -13.29
N THR A 35 -4.35 -28.03 -12.23
CA THR A 35 -3.69 -27.65 -10.97
C THR A 35 -2.17 -27.61 -11.09
N PRO A 36 -1.47 -26.54 -10.67
CA PRO A 36 0.00 -26.50 -10.67
C PRO A 36 0.62 -26.79 -9.30
N LYS A 37 1.70 -27.57 -9.30
CA LYS A 37 2.67 -27.75 -8.20
C LYS A 37 3.59 -26.52 -8.14
N VAL A 38 3.79 -25.97 -6.95
CA VAL A 38 4.39 -24.63 -6.75
C VAL A 38 5.91 -24.67 -6.58
N SER A 39 6.59 -23.92 -7.44
CA SER A 39 7.89 -23.27 -7.22
C SER A 39 7.65 -21.78 -7.50
N GLU A 40 8.29 -20.84 -6.81
CA GLU A 40 8.03 -19.39 -6.92
C GLU A 40 8.16 -18.83 -8.34
N PRO A 41 7.02 -18.60 -9.04
CA PRO A 41 6.61 -17.26 -9.45
C PRO A 41 5.07 -17.03 -9.51
N GLN A 42 4.23 -17.69 -8.70
CA GLN A 42 2.76 -17.51 -8.84
C GLN A 42 2.16 -16.23 -8.23
N LEU A 43 2.71 -15.69 -7.13
CA LEU A 43 2.23 -14.40 -6.55
C LEU A 43 2.73 -13.16 -7.32
N LEU A 44 3.76 -13.31 -8.15
CA LEU A 44 4.37 -12.19 -8.88
C LEU A 44 3.93 -12.13 -10.34
N ASP A 45 3.75 -13.28 -11.01
CA ASP A 45 3.49 -13.36 -12.45
C ASP A 45 2.19 -14.08 -12.85
N THR A 46 1.18 -14.19 -11.97
CA THR A 46 -0.17 -14.52 -12.44
C THR A 46 -1.13 -13.35 -12.23
N ASP A 47 -1.73 -12.94 -13.35
CA ASP A 47 -2.75 -11.91 -13.51
C ASP A 47 -4.09 -12.21 -12.82
N ALA A 48 -4.14 -13.17 -11.89
CA ALA A 48 -5.30 -13.38 -11.03
C ALA A 48 -5.15 -12.52 -9.76
N ILE A 49 -5.21 -11.20 -9.91
CA ILE A 49 -5.60 -10.37 -8.75
C ILE A 49 -7.01 -10.83 -8.38
N PRO A 50 -7.29 -11.31 -7.15
CA PRO A 50 -8.63 -11.73 -6.78
C PRO A 50 -9.62 -10.60 -7.07
N GLY A 51 -10.78 -10.91 -7.66
CA GLY A 51 -11.73 -9.88 -8.10
C GLY A 51 -12.18 -8.96 -6.97
N TRP A 52 -12.18 -9.44 -5.72
CA TRP A 52 -12.44 -8.59 -4.56
C TRP A 52 -11.35 -7.52 -4.36
N ALA A 53 -10.08 -7.78 -4.68
CA ALA A 53 -9.01 -6.82 -4.41
C ALA A 53 -9.17 -5.55 -5.24
N THR A 54 -9.66 -5.65 -6.47
CA THR A 54 -9.93 -4.49 -7.35
C THR A 54 -11.35 -3.95 -7.25
N ALA A 55 -12.20 -4.51 -6.37
CA ALA A 55 -13.55 -3.99 -6.16
C ALA A 55 -13.52 -2.50 -5.76
N PRO A 56 -14.56 -1.73 -6.11
CA PRO A 56 -14.61 -0.29 -5.88
C PRO A 56 -14.65 0.04 -4.38
N LEU A 57 -14.20 1.25 -4.04
CA LEU A 57 -14.30 1.78 -2.68
C LEU A 57 -15.80 1.88 -2.26
N PRO A 58 -16.20 1.29 -1.11
CA PRO A 58 -17.55 1.44 -0.59
C PRO A 58 -17.85 2.90 -0.25
N ASP A 59 -19.13 3.26 -0.31
CA ASP A 59 -19.58 4.56 0.19
C ASP A 59 -19.61 4.55 1.73
N PHE A 60 -18.53 5.02 2.35
CA PHE A 60 -18.46 5.13 3.81
C PHE A 60 -19.26 6.31 4.38
N THR A 61 -19.92 7.12 3.56
CA THR A 61 -20.80 8.22 4.03
C THR A 61 -22.15 7.71 4.52
N GLN A 62 -22.54 6.48 4.16
CA GLN A 62 -23.81 5.88 4.58
C GLN A 62 -23.88 5.51 6.07
N TYR A 63 -22.73 5.37 6.74
CA TYR A 63 -22.68 4.99 8.16
C TYR A 63 -22.94 6.18 9.08
N SER A 64 -24.00 6.09 9.89
CA SER A 64 -24.31 7.07 10.95
C SER A 64 -23.53 6.81 12.24
N VAL A 65 -23.22 5.54 12.52
CA VAL A 65 -22.45 5.11 13.70
C VAL A 65 -20.96 5.09 13.36
N VAL A 66 -20.16 5.87 14.11
CA VAL A 66 -18.73 6.02 13.85
C VAL A 66 -17.98 4.69 13.97
N SER A 67 -18.29 3.84 14.96
CA SER A 67 -17.63 2.54 15.12
C SER A 67 -17.89 1.62 13.92
N GLU A 68 -19.13 1.56 13.43
CA GLU A 68 -19.48 0.76 12.24
C GLU A 68 -18.74 1.27 11.00
N LYS A 69 -18.64 2.59 10.81
CA LYS A 69 -17.84 3.19 9.72
C LYS A 69 -16.39 2.72 9.77
N LYS A 70 -15.78 2.74 10.96
CA LYS A 70 -14.38 2.33 11.16
C LYS A 70 -14.20 0.84 10.88
N ASP A 71 -15.07 0.00 11.41
CA ASP A 71 -15.02 -1.44 11.23
C ASP A 71 -15.22 -1.82 9.76
N ALA A 72 -16.15 -1.16 9.07
CA ALA A 72 -16.35 -1.32 7.64
C ALA A 72 -15.10 -0.89 6.85
N PHE A 73 -14.53 0.27 7.18
CA PHE A 73 -13.34 0.80 6.53
C PHE A 73 -12.13 -0.13 6.69
N PHE A 74 -11.86 -0.60 7.90
CA PHE A 74 -10.73 -1.49 8.17
C PHE A 74 -10.95 -2.89 7.59
N GLY A 75 -12.16 -3.44 7.71
CA GLY A 75 -12.51 -4.74 7.13
C GLY A 75 -12.40 -4.76 5.61
N TYR A 76 -12.71 -3.62 4.97
CA TYR A 76 -12.51 -3.44 3.54
C TYR A 76 -11.02 -3.33 3.17
N LEU A 77 -10.25 -2.48 3.85
CA LEU A 77 -8.86 -2.22 3.44
C LEU A 77 -7.88 -3.33 3.84
N PHE A 78 -8.05 -3.95 5.01
CA PHE A 78 -7.05 -4.88 5.53
C PHE A 78 -6.73 -6.03 4.57
N PRO A 79 -7.70 -6.78 3.98
CA PRO A 79 -7.36 -7.86 3.08
C PRO A 79 -6.57 -7.41 1.84
N ARG A 80 -6.82 -6.19 1.35
CA ARG A 80 -6.09 -5.60 0.21
C ARG A 80 -4.66 -5.21 0.58
N ILE A 81 -4.48 -4.62 1.76
CA ILE A 81 -3.16 -4.32 2.33
C ILE A 81 -2.38 -5.62 2.53
N ALA A 82 -3.05 -6.64 3.08
CA ALA A 82 -2.45 -7.92 3.35
C ALA A 82 -2.02 -8.66 2.08
N LEU A 83 -2.87 -8.66 1.05
CA LEU A 83 -2.50 -9.18 -0.27
C LEU A 83 -1.28 -8.45 -0.85
N ALA A 84 -1.22 -7.12 -0.74
CA ALA A 84 -0.09 -6.35 -1.23
C ALA A 84 1.22 -6.70 -0.48
N ASN A 85 1.16 -6.88 0.84
CA ASN A 85 2.29 -7.31 1.67
C ASN A 85 2.71 -8.75 1.38
N LEU A 86 1.77 -9.68 1.20
CA LEU A 86 2.09 -11.07 0.81
C LEU A 86 2.83 -11.12 -0.53
N ARG A 87 2.47 -10.26 -1.49
CA ARG A 87 3.21 -10.15 -2.75
C ARG A 87 4.60 -9.55 -2.57
N ILE A 88 4.79 -8.65 -1.61
CA ILE A 88 6.14 -8.15 -1.27
C ILE A 88 6.96 -9.26 -0.61
N GLN A 89 6.35 -10.05 0.27
CA GLN A 89 7.00 -11.19 0.91
C GLN A 89 7.44 -12.24 -0.12
N ALA A 90 6.57 -12.67 -1.01
CA ALA A 90 6.94 -13.61 -2.08
C ALA A 90 8.04 -13.04 -3.01
N ALA A 91 8.07 -11.72 -3.26
CA ALA A 91 9.19 -11.11 -3.98
C ALA A 91 10.49 -11.17 -3.19
N ARG A 92 10.43 -11.08 -1.87
CA ARG A 92 11.59 -11.18 -0.98
C ARG A 92 12.11 -12.60 -0.89
N ASP A 93 11.24 -13.58 -0.73
CA ASP A 93 11.62 -14.99 -0.64
C ASP A 93 12.29 -15.44 -1.95
N TYR A 94 11.75 -14.99 -3.10
CA TYR A 94 12.41 -15.23 -4.38
C TYR A 94 13.77 -14.54 -4.48
N LEU A 95 13.93 -13.31 -3.98
CA LEU A 95 15.24 -12.64 -3.95
C LEU A 95 16.27 -13.42 -3.12
N GLU A 96 15.85 -13.99 -1.99
CA GLU A 96 16.71 -14.84 -1.14
C GLU A 96 17.13 -16.13 -1.87
N GLN A 97 16.24 -16.71 -2.69
CA GLN A 97 16.64 -17.82 -3.56
C GLN A 97 17.67 -17.39 -4.60
N LEU A 98 17.52 -16.20 -5.19
CA LEU A 98 18.49 -15.67 -6.14
C LEU A 98 19.84 -15.36 -5.49
N SER A 99 19.87 -14.85 -4.26
CA SER A 99 21.11 -14.53 -3.55
C SER A 99 21.94 -15.76 -3.19
N ASN A 100 21.30 -16.93 -3.06
CA ASN A 100 21.95 -18.19 -2.76
C ASN A 100 22.40 -18.98 -4.01
N LYS A 101 22.09 -18.48 -5.22
CA LYS A 101 22.50 -19.13 -6.47
C LYS A 101 23.92 -18.71 -6.85
N PRO A 102 24.77 -19.65 -7.33
CA PRO A 102 26.11 -19.32 -7.80
C PRO A 102 26.07 -18.45 -9.06
N GLU A 103 25.10 -18.67 -9.95
CA GLU A 103 24.89 -17.89 -11.16
C GLU A 103 23.38 -17.75 -11.44
N LEU A 104 23.01 -16.58 -11.95
CA LEU A 104 21.64 -16.29 -12.39
C LEU A 104 21.47 -16.56 -13.89
N ASN A 105 20.30 -17.00 -14.32
CA ASN A 105 19.93 -17.04 -15.72
C ASN A 105 19.45 -15.65 -16.23
N GLU A 106 19.10 -15.55 -17.52
CA GLU A 106 18.66 -14.28 -18.13
C GLU A 106 17.35 -13.75 -17.54
N GLU A 107 16.37 -14.61 -17.30
CA GLU A 107 15.07 -14.22 -16.72
C GLU A 107 15.24 -13.73 -15.28
N GLU A 108 16.10 -14.39 -14.50
CA GLU A 108 16.44 -14.01 -13.12
C GLU A 108 17.16 -12.66 -13.06
N ARG A 109 18.14 -12.43 -13.94
CA ARG A 109 18.78 -11.11 -14.08
C ARG A 109 17.79 -10.03 -14.49
N LYS A 110 16.89 -10.33 -15.43
CA LYS A 110 15.83 -9.40 -15.86
C LYS A 110 14.87 -9.09 -14.72
N TRP A 111 14.49 -10.10 -13.93
CA TRP A 111 13.65 -9.91 -12.76
C TRP A 111 14.35 -9.01 -11.74
N LEU A 112 15.62 -9.29 -11.41
CA LEU A 112 16.40 -8.52 -10.44
C LEU A 112 16.55 -7.05 -10.86
N THR A 113 16.98 -6.80 -12.09
CA THR A 113 17.16 -5.45 -12.65
C THR A 113 15.84 -4.67 -12.74
N THR A 114 14.74 -5.34 -13.08
CA THR A 114 13.41 -4.72 -13.09
C THR A 114 12.99 -4.29 -11.68
N ARG A 115 13.24 -5.12 -10.66
CA ARG A 115 12.93 -4.79 -9.26
C ARG A 115 13.83 -3.67 -8.74
N ALA A 116 15.13 -3.72 -9.05
CA ALA A 116 16.08 -2.69 -8.68
C ALA A 116 15.68 -1.33 -9.25
N THR A 117 15.35 -1.28 -10.54
CA THR A 117 14.83 -0.08 -11.21
C THR A 117 13.56 0.43 -10.52
N ARG A 118 12.60 -0.45 -10.27
CA ARG A 118 11.33 -0.09 -9.62
C ARG A 118 11.54 0.49 -8.22
N LEU A 119 12.47 -0.06 -7.45
CA LEU A 119 12.75 0.35 -6.07
C LEU A 119 13.88 1.38 -5.94
N ARG A 120 14.43 1.88 -7.06
CA ARG A 120 15.56 2.83 -7.09
C ARG A 120 16.74 2.30 -6.26
N VAL A 121 17.12 1.07 -6.57
CA VAL A 121 18.36 0.46 -6.11
C VAL A 121 19.39 0.63 -7.20
N ASP A 122 20.46 1.33 -6.88
CA ASP A 122 21.64 1.46 -7.73
C ASP A 122 22.68 0.42 -7.31
N GLY A 123 23.44 -0.12 -8.27
CA GLY A 123 24.48 -1.13 -8.03
C GLY A 123 25.14 -1.55 -9.33
N GLU A 124 26.41 -1.93 -9.27
CA GLU A 124 27.20 -2.35 -10.44
C GLU A 124 27.24 -3.89 -10.55
N THR A 125 27.10 -4.58 -9.42
CA THR A 125 27.15 -6.04 -9.30
C THR A 125 25.79 -6.63 -8.93
N THR A 126 25.63 -7.95 -9.14
CA THR A 126 24.43 -8.68 -8.68
C THR A 126 24.27 -8.54 -7.17
N GLU A 127 25.38 -8.62 -6.44
CA GLU A 127 25.47 -8.53 -4.99
C GLU A 127 25.00 -7.15 -4.48
N ASP A 128 25.38 -6.06 -5.16
CA ASP A 128 24.91 -4.71 -4.83
C ASP A 128 23.39 -4.59 -4.99
N LEU A 129 22.86 -5.11 -6.11
CA LEU A 129 21.43 -5.08 -6.40
C LEU A 129 20.64 -5.91 -5.38
N VAL A 130 21.11 -7.12 -5.06
CA VAL A 130 20.52 -7.98 -4.03
C VAL A 130 20.49 -7.26 -2.69
N SER A 131 21.64 -6.78 -2.21
CA SER A 131 21.76 -6.10 -0.92
C SER A 131 20.87 -4.85 -0.83
N GLY A 132 20.81 -4.06 -1.91
CA GLY A 132 19.94 -2.90 -1.98
C GLY A 132 18.45 -3.24 -1.99
N LEU A 133 18.08 -4.32 -2.69
CA LEU A 133 16.71 -4.82 -2.71
C LEU A 133 16.29 -5.41 -1.37
N GLU A 134 17.15 -6.13 -0.66
CA GLU A 134 16.87 -6.67 0.67
C GLU A 134 16.49 -5.56 1.66
N ARG A 135 17.12 -4.38 1.59
CA ARG A 135 16.78 -3.23 2.45
C ARG A 135 15.43 -2.58 2.10
N ARG A 136 15.04 -2.63 0.82
CA ARG A 136 13.85 -1.92 0.30
C ARG A 136 12.62 -2.80 0.20
N MET A 137 12.76 -4.06 -0.16
CA MET A 137 11.68 -4.99 -0.45
C MET A 137 11.28 -5.75 0.82
N HIS A 138 10.41 -5.12 1.59
CA HIS A 138 9.83 -5.73 2.77
C HIS A 138 8.45 -5.14 3.03
N ILE A 139 7.63 -5.87 3.77
CA ILE A 139 6.27 -5.44 4.14
C ILE A 139 6.28 -4.08 4.85
N ILE A 140 5.13 -3.40 4.78
CA ILE A 140 4.79 -2.25 5.62
C ILE A 140 3.66 -2.70 6.55
N PRO A 141 3.76 -2.52 7.88
CA PRO A 141 2.79 -3.00 8.85
C PRO A 141 1.39 -2.48 8.54
N PRO A 142 0.37 -3.35 8.41
CA PRO A 142 -0.99 -2.92 8.16
C PRO A 142 -1.52 -1.86 9.12
N SER A 143 -1.10 -1.88 10.39
CA SER A 143 -1.52 -0.87 11.37
C SER A 143 -1.13 0.55 10.91
N LEU A 144 0.07 0.71 10.36
CA LEU A 144 0.54 1.98 9.81
C LEU A 144 -0.25 2.36 8.55
N VAL A 145 -0.44 1.41 7.64
CA VAL A 145 -1.15 1.65 6.38
C VAL A 145 -2.61 2.03 6.63
N LEU A 146 -3.30 1.36 7.56
CA LEU A 146 -4.68 1.64 7.94
C LEU A 146 -4.81 3.01 8.64
N ALA A 147 -3.88 3.34 9.54
CA ALA A 147 -3.86 4.65 10.21
C ALA A 147 -3.67 5.79 9.21
N GLN A 148 -2.68 5.69 8.32
CA GLN A 148 -2.45 6.70 7.29
C GLN A 148 -3.61 6.76 6.30
N ALA A 149 -4.15 5.62 5.83
CA ALA A 149 -5.32 5.62 4.97
C ALA A 149 -6.51 6.34 5.64
N ALA A 150 -6.80 6.04 6.91
CA ALA A 150 -7.88 6.71 7.64
C ALA A 150 -7.65 8.22 7.76
N ASN A 151 -6.42 8.64 8.08
CA ASN A 151 -6.04 10.05 8.21
C ASN A 151 -6.14 10.81 6.87
N GLU A 152 -5.49 10.31 5.83
CA GLU A 152 -5.36 10.99 4.54
C GLU A 152 -6.67 10.98 3.73
N SER A 153 -7.49 9.94 3.89
CA SER A 153 -8.76 9.80 3.13
C SER A 153 -10.00 10.26 3.91
N ALA A 154 -9.83 10.79 5.13
CA ALA A 154 -10.93 11.06 6.05
C ALA A 154 -11.86 9.83 6.21
N TRP A 155 -11.27 8.65 6.47
CA TRP A 155 -12.00 7.37 6.54
C TRP A 155 -12.72 7.01 5.23
N GLY A 156 -12.06 7.24 4.10
CA GLY A 156 -12.53 6.88 2.75
C GLY A 156 -13.54 7.85 2.14
N THR A 157 -13.89 8.95 2.81
CA THR A 157 -14.94 9.87 2.35
C THR A 157 -14.42 11.12 1.66
N SER A 158 -13.10 11.34 1.60
CA SER A 158 -12.53 12.47 0.88
C SER A 158 -12.79 12.37 -0.63
N ARG A 159 -12.88 13.52 -1.32
CA ARG A 159 -13.07 13.56 -2.78
C ARG A 159 -11.99 12.77 -3.53
N PHE A 160 -10.73 12.86 -3.10
CA PHE A 160 -9.63 12.12 -3.74
C PHE A 160 -9.75 10.61 -3.54
N ALA A 161 -10.28 10.16 -2.41
CA ALA A 161 -10.57 8.75 -2.17
C ALA A 161 -11.76 8.26 -3.03
N THR A 162 -12.87 9.00 -3.05
CA THR A 162 -14.10 8.56 -3.73
C THR A 162 -14.04 8.70 -5.25
N GLN A 163 -13.39 9.74 -5.78
CA GLN A 163 -13.28 9.96 -7.23
C GLN A 163 -11.98 9.41 -7.82
N GLY A 164 -10.90 9.37 -7.03
CA GLY A 164 -9.57 9.00 -7.51
C GLY A 164 -9.03 7.69 -6.96
N ASN A 165 -9.77 7.00 -6.08
CA ASN A 165 -9.26 5.86 -5.30
C ASN A 165 -7.95 6.18 -4.54
N ASN A 166 -7.61 7.46 -4.34
CA ASN A 166 -6.36 7.89 -3.76
C ASN A 166 -6.50 8.03 -2.25
N LEU A 167 -6.18 6.94 -1.54
CA LEU A 167 -6.33 6.84 -0.10
C LEU A 167 -5.22 7.53 0.70
N PHE A 168 -4.16 8.00 0.04
CA PHE A 168 -2.92 8.44 0.69
C PHE A 168 -2.44 9.83 0.23
N GLY A 169 -3.20 10.54 -0.60
CA GLY A 169 -2.80 11.85 -1.14
C GLY A 169 -1.59 11.79 -2.07
N GLN A 170 -1.43 10.70 -2.83
CA GLN A 170 -0.27 10.52 -3.72
C GLN A 170 -0.31 11.50 -4.88
N TRP A 171 0.80 12.21 -5.10
CA TRP A 171 0.97 13.17 -6.17
C TRP A 171 1.52 12.52 -7.44
N CYS A 172 1.11 13.06 -8.58
CA CYS A 172 1.72 12.79 -9.88
C CYS A 172 2.04 14.11 -10.59
N PHE A 173 3.01 14.09 -11.51
CA PHE A 173 3.65 15.30 -12.05
C PHE A 173 3.51 15.46 -13.56
N ASN A 174 2.83 14.53 -14.22
CA ASN A 174 2.52 14.62 -15.65
C ASN A 174 1.15 15.29 -15.81
N PRO A 175 0.99 16.32 -16.66
CA PRO A 175 -0.33 16.93 -16.86
C PRO A 175 -1.40 15.89 -17.24
N GLY A 176 -2.54 15.90 -16.54
CA GLY A 176 -3.65 14.97 -16.76
C GLY A 176 -3.50 13.59 -16.12
N CYS A 177 -2.53 13.40 -15.22
CA CYS A 177 -2.34 12.14 -14.49
C CYS A 177 -3.31 11.97 -13.30
N GLY A 178 -4.01 13.02 -12.91
CA GLY A 178 -4.79 13.01 -11.68
C GLY A 178 -5.85 14.11 -11.55
N LEU A 179 -6.35 14.25 -10.33
CA LEU A 179 -7.31 15.28 -9.94
C LEU A 179 -6.57 16.55 -9.55
N VAL A 180 -6.95 17.69 -10.14
CA VAL A 180 -6.40 19.00 -9.76
C VAL A 180 -6.98 19.40 -8.40
N PRO A 181 -6.14 19.76 -7.41
CA PRO A 181 -6.62 20.33 -6.15
C PRO A 181 -7.38 21.63 -6.38
N ASN A 182 -8.54 21.80 -5.73
CA ASN A 182 -9.36 23.01 -5.87
C ASN A 182 -8.62 24.29 -5.42
N SER A 183 -7.64 24.15 -4.52
CA SER A 183 -6.85 25.25 -3.95
C SER A 183 -5.38 25.21 -4.40
N ARG A 184 -5.09 24.72 -5.61
CA ARG A 184 -3.71 24.63 -6.12
C ARG A 184 -3.07 26.03 -6.19
N PRO A 185 -1.96 26.30 -5.47
CA PRO A 185 -1.25 27.56 -5.58
C PRO A 185 -0.77 27.83 -7.01
N ALA A 186 -0.74 29.10 -7.41
CA ALA A 186 -0.24 29.49 -8.72
C ALA A 186 1.19 28.98 -8.93
N GLY A 187 1.44 28.33 -10.07
CA GLY A 187 2.76 27.77 -10.42
C GLY A 187 2.99 26.31 -10.02
N MET A 188 2.07 25.67 -9.28
CA MET A 188 2.18 24.23 -9.03
C MET A 188 1.60 23.41 -10.18
N THR A 189 2.36 22.39 -10.61
CA THR A 189 2.00 21.52 -11.75
C THR A 189 1.58 20.12 -11.32
N HIS A 190 1.71 19.76 -10.04
CA HIS A 190 1.32 18.46 -9.54
C HIS A 190 -0.21 18.30 -9.49
N GLU A 191 -0.65 17.06 -9.68
CA GLU A 191 -2.03 16.60 -9.56
C GLU A 191 -2.10 15.45 -8.55
N VAL A 192 -3.27 15.18 -7.99
CA VAL A 192 -3.49 14.04 -7.09
C VAL A 192 -3.80 12.82 -7.94
N GLU A 193 -2.89 11.83 -7.93
CA GLU A 193 -2.95 10.64 -8.80
C GLU A 193 -4.31 9.94 -8.72
N VAL A 194 -4.85 9.51 -9.86
CA VAL A 194 -6.05 8.68 -9.94
C VAL A 194 -5.64 7.22 -10.12
N PHE A 195 -6.25 6.34 -9.34
CA PHE A 195 -6.02 4.90 -9.41
C PHE A 195 -7.27 4.17 -9.93
N GLU A 196 -7.04 3.14 -10.72
CA GLU A 196 -8.08 2.21 -11.20
C GLU A 196 -8.86 1.55 -10.05
N SER A 197 -8.21 1.29 -8.92
CA SER A 197 -8.85 0.72 -7.72
C SER A 197 -8.10 1.09 -6.44
N PRO A 198 -8.76 0.98 -5.26
CA PRO A 198 -8.10 1.20 -3.97
C PRO A 198 -6.86 0.32 -3.77
N TYR A 199 -6.87 -0.91 -4.28
CA TYR A 199 -5.71 -1.80 -4.23
C TYR A 199 -4.51 -1.27 -5.02
N ARG A 200 -4.73 -0.63 -6.19
CA ARG A 200 -3.65 0.02 -6.94
C ARG A 200 -3.06 1.18 -6.15
N SER A 201 -3.90 1.98 -5.48
CA SER A 201 -3.43 3.06 -4.60
C SER A 201 -2.58 2.54 -3.44
N ILE A 202 -3.04 1.47 -2.76
CA ILE A 202 -2.28 0.80 -1.70
C ILE A 202 -0.91 0.34 -2.23
N ARG A 203 -0.87 -0.36 -3.36
CA ARG A 203 0.40 -0.85 -3.93
C ARG A 203 1.36 0.28 -4.30
N ALA A 204 0.86 1.39 -4.84
CA ALA A 204 1.65 2.57 -5.15
C ALA A 204 2.24 3.18 -3.87
N TYR A 205 1.43 3.31 -2.83
CA TYR A 205 1.84 3.85 -1.54
C TYR A 205 2.89 2.96 -0.85
N LEU A 206 2.68 1.63 -0.81
CA LEU A 206 3.68 0.69 -0.29
C LEU A 206 4.99 0.75 -1.08
N THR A 207 4.90 0.84 -2.41
CA THR A 207 6.08 1.02 -3.27
C THR A 207 6.80 2.33 -2.91
N ASN A 208 6.07 3.42 -2.68
CA ASN A 208 6.65 4.70 -2.34
C ASN A 208 7.47 4.64 -1.04
N LEU A 209 6.91 4.05 0.03
CA LEU A 209 7.62 3.87 1.30
C LEU A 209 8.89 3.00 1.17
N ASN A 210 8.83 1.99 0.31
CA ASN A 210 9.96 1.09 0.04
C ASN A 210 11.02 1.71 -0.91
N ARG A 211 10.64 2.69 -1.72
CA ARG A 211 11.47 3.27 -2.79
C ARG A 211 12.06 4.63 -2.47
N HIS A 212 11.28 5.55 -1.90
CA HIS A 212 11.68 6.96 -1.86
C HIS A 212 12.73 7.22 -0.77
N ASN A 213 13.71 8.07 -1.05
CA ASN A 213 14.82 8.35 -0.12
C ASN A 213 14.35 9.04 1.17
N ALA A 214 13.29 9.86 1.10
CA ALA A 214 12.66 10.47 2.27
C ALA A 214 12.19 9.47 3.34
N TYR A 215 11.98 8.20 2.98
CA TYR A 215 11.56 7.14 3.90
C TYR A 215 12.68 6.18 4.29
N GLN A 216 13.94 6.60 4.14
CA GLN A 216 15.09 5.82 4.59
C GLN A 216 15.01 5.50 6.09
N ASN A 217 14.68 6.48 6.94
CA ASN A 217 14.56 6.27 8.38
C ASN A 217 13.49 5.23 8.74
N LEU A 218 12.36 5.21 8.01
CA LEU A 218 11.34 4.16 8.17
C LEU A 218 11.92 2.77 7.89
N ARG A 219 12.69 2.63 6.81
CA ARG A 219 13.32 1.34 6.44
C ARG A 219 14.43 0.92 7.41
N GLU A 220 15.19 1.87 7.95
CA GLU A 220 16.21 1.61 8.98
C GLU A 220 15.56 1.12 10.28
N ARG A 221 14.46 1.74 10.72
CA ARG A 221 13.69 1.27 11.89
C ARG A 221 13.14 -0.13 11.68
N ARG A 222 12.63 -0.42 10.48
CA ARG A 222 12.21 -1.77 10.10
C ARG A 222 13.37 -2.76 10.20
N LEU A 223 14.54 -2.42 9.67
CA LEU A 223 15.72 -3.27 9.76
C LEU A 223 16.15 -3.53 11.21
N ALA A 224 16.09 -2.52 12.08
CA ALA A 224 16.39 -2.69 13.50
C ALA A 224 15.46 -3.71 14.17
N LEU A 225 14.16 -3.66 13.89
CA LEU A 225 13.21 -4.66 14.40
C LEU A 225 13.52 -6.07 13.89
N LEU A 226 13.86 -6.21 12.61
CA LEU A 226 14.20 -7.50 12.01
C LEU A 226 15.47 -8.10 12.63
N ASN A 227 16.48 -7.28 12.93
CA ASN A 227 17.69 -7.71 13.63
C ASN A 227 17.41 -8.20 15.07
N GLU A 228 16.31 -7.76 15.67
CA GLU A 228 15.81 -8.24 16.97
C GLU A 228 14.87 -9.46 16.83
N ASN A 229 14.72 -10.03 15.63
CA ASN A 229 13.73 -11.07 15.30
C ASN A 229 12.29 -10.65 15.60
N ARG A 230 11.99 -9.36 15.49
CA ARG A 230 10.65 -8.81 15.72
C ARG A 230 9.96 -8.50 14.40
N PHE A 231 8.67 -8.81 14.35
CA PHE A 231 7.83 -8.43 13.22
C PHE A 231 7.73 -6.90 13.14
N PRO A 232 7.83 -6.28 11.94
CA PRO A 232 7.69 -4.84 11.79
C PRO A 232 6.33 -4.35 12.31
N ASP A 233 6.32 -3.37 13.22
CA ASP A 233 5.10 -2.79 13.77
C ASP A 233 4.92 -1.31 13.41
N GLY A 234 3.66 -0.87 13.31
CA GLY A 234 3.36 0.48 12.84
C GLY A 234 3.76 1.60 13.79
N ILE A 235 3.79 1.37 15.11
CA ILE A 235 4.18 2.41 16.08
C ILE A 235 5.66 2.78 15.92
N ASN A 236 6.51 1.77 15.74
CA ASN A 236 7.92 1.96 15.49
C ASN A 236 8.17 2.58 14.11
N LEU A 237 7.58 2.02 13.06
CA LEU A 237 7.81 2.52 11.69
C LEU A 237 7.24 3.93 11.45
N ALA A 238 6.15 4.31 12.12
CA ALA A 238 5.64 5.69 12.08
C ALA A 238 6.71 6.72 12.50
N GLY A 239 7.65 6.32 13.35
CA GLY A 239 8.79 7.14 13.76
C GLY A 239 9.76 7.51 12.63
N GLY A 240 9.58 6.99 11.40
CA GLY A 240 10.34 7.37 10.21
C GLY A 240 9.55 8.15 9.17
N LEU A 241 8.36 8.66 9.53
CA LEU A 241 7.46 9.42 8.63
C LEU A 241 7.58 10.94 8.75
N GLN A 242 8.64 11.48 9.36
CA GLN A 242 8.79 12.93 9.55
C GLN A 242 8.73 13.70 8.22
N SER A 243 9.26 13.13 7.14
CA SER A 243 9.24 13.75 5.81
C SER A 243 7.96 13.46 5.01
N TYR A 244 7.02 12.68 5.55
CA TYR A 244 5.74 12.39 4.89
C TYR A 244 4.82 13.61 4.90
N SER A 245 4.81 14.33 6.02
CA SER A 245 4.00 15.50 6.23
C SER A 245 4.88 16.66 6.66
N GLU A 246 4.57 17.83 6.14
CA GLU A 246 5.21 19.08 6.54
C GLU A 246 4.98 19.40 8.03
N ARG A 247 3.98 18.77 8.68
CA ARG A 247 3.77 18.80 10.14
C ARG A 247 4.84 18.02 10.92
N GLY A 248 5.70 17.26 10.25
CA GLY A 248 6.85 16.58 10.84
C GLY A 248 6.46 15.65 12.00
N GLN A 249 7.06 15.86 13.17
CA GLN A 249 6.84 15.01 14.35
C GLN A 249 5.38 15.02 14.83
N ALA A 250 4.64 16.13 14.65
CA ALA A 250 3.24 16.18 15.06
C ALA A 250 2.37 15.19 14.26
N TYR A 251 2.70 14.98 12.98
CA TYR A 251 2.07 13.94 12.15
C TYR A 251 2.39 12.53 12.67
N VAL A 252 3.66 12.28 13.02
CA VAL A 252 4.09 10.99 13.58
C VAL A 252 3.29 10.63 14.84
N GLU A 253 3.12 11.58 15.75
CA GLU A 253 2.36 11.34 16.99
C GLU A 253 0.87 11.14 16.75
N GLU A 254 0.29 11.82 15.76
CA GLU A 254 -1.09 11.59 15.34
C GLU A 254 -1.29 10.17 14.78
N ILE A 255 -0.43 9.71 13.89
CA ILE A 255 -0.49 8.34 13.36
C ILE A 255 -0.34 7.30 14.46
N ARG A 256 0.63 7.49 15.37
CA ARG A 256 0.79 6.61 16.54
C ARG A 256 -0.44 6.61 17.45
N SER A 257 -1.08 7.77 17.63
CA SER A 257 -2.32 7.89 18.40
C SER A 257 -3.46 7.13 17.72
N MET A 258 -3.62 7.27 16.41
CA MET A 258 -4.62 6.52 15.64
C MET A 258 -4.40 5.01 15.73
N ILE A 259 -3.16 4.54 15.68
CA ILE A 259 -2.84 3.12 15.87
C ILE A 259 -3.30 2.63 17.25
N ARG A 260 -3.01 3.38 18.32
CA ARG A 260 -3.40 2.99 19.69
C ARG A 260 -4.91 3.05 19.91
N VAL A 261 -5.55 4.17 19.57
CA VAL A 261 -6.98 4.39 19.84
C VAL A 261 -7.88 3.41 19.08
N ASN A 262 -7.47 2.97 17.90
CA ASN A 262 -8.22 2.00 17.10
C ASN A 262 -7.65 0.58 17.18
N ASN A 263 -6.73 0.30 18.12
CA ASN A 263 -6.10 -1.02 18.32
C ASN A 263 -5.54 -1.64 17.04
N LEU A 264 -4.92 -0.84 16.17
CA LEU A 264 -4.55 -1.29 14.82
C LEU A 264 -3.40 -2.29 14.81
N SER A 265 -2.63 -2.40 15.90
CA SER A 265 -1.55 -3.39 16.05
C SER A 265 -2.04 -4.84 15.90
N ASP A 266 -3.33 -5.11 16.13
CA ASP A 266 -3.92 -6.43 15.87
C ASP A 266 -3.81 -6.83 14.39
N TYR A 267 -3.87 -5.86 13.47
CA TYR A 267 -3.71 -6.12 12.05
C TYR A 267 -2.26 -6.47 11.66
N ASP A 268 -1.27 -6.01 12.43
CA ASP A 268 0.12 -6.44 12.24
C ASP A 268 0.28 -7.92 12.61
N GLN A 269 -0.32 -8.34 13.72
CA GLN A 269 -0.33 -9.74 14.15
C GLN A 269 -1.08 -10.63 13.15
N ARG A 270 -2.23 -10.18 12.64
CA ARG A 270 -2.97 -10.89 11.58
C ARG A 270 -2.13 -11.02 10.31
N GLN A 271 -1.39 -9.99 9.92
CA GLN A 271 -0.46 -10.08 8.79
C GLN A 271 0.66 -11.08 9.05
N GLN A 272 1.26 -11.07 10.23
CA GLN A 272 2.29 -12.05 10.59
C GLN A 272 1.75 -13.47 10.48
N ALA A 273 0.54 -13.72 10.99
CA ALA A 273 -0.12 -15.02 10.88
C ALA A 273 -0.44 -15.40 9.42
N LEU A 274 -0.83 -14.43 8.58
CA LEU A 274 -1.04 -14.67 7.15
C LEU A 274 0.27 -15.00 6.42
N SER A 275 1.36 -14.30 6.73
CA SER A 275 2.68 -14.57 6.14
C SER A 275 3.21 -15.97 6.50
N ALA A 276 2.79 -16.54 7.63
CA ALA A 276 3.15 -17.89 8.06
C ALA A 276 2.13 -18.97 7.65
N ALA A 277 1.02 -18.60 7.00
CA ALA A 277 -0.04 -19.54 6.65
C ALA A 277 0.30 -20.35 5.39
N GLU A 278 -0.12 -21.62 5.36
CA GLU A 278 0.00 -22.45 4.15
C GLU A 278 -0.87 -21.92 2.99
N ASN A 279 -2.11 -21.53 3.29
CA ASN A 279 -3.08 -21.00 2.32
C ASN A 279 -3.53 -19.58 2.69
N PRO A 280 -2.68 -18.55 2.50
CA PRO A 280 -3.01 -17.19 2.92
C PRO A 280 -4.14 -16.57 2.10
N LEU A 281 -4.29 -16.94 0.81
CA LEU A 281 -5.36 -16.42 -0.04
C LEU A 281 -6.75 -16.89 0.42
N GLU A 282 -6.89 -18.16 0.79
CA GLU A 282 -8.14 -18.70 1.33
C GLU A 282 -8.55 -17.98 2.62
N LYS A 283 -7.58 -17.69 3.50
CA LYS A 283 -7.82 -16.87 4.71
C LYS A 283 -8.29 -15.46 4.37
N LEU A 284 -7.73 -14.83 3.33
CA LEU A 284 -8.17 -13.51 2.87
C LEU A 284 -9.58 -13.56 2.26
N ASP A 285 -9.90 -14.61 1.49
CA ASP A 285 -11.23 -14.82 0.94
C ASP A 285 -12.28 -14.95 2.05
N ALA A 286 -11.98 -15.71 3.11
CA ALA A 286 -12.84 -15.83 4.28
C ALA A 286 -13.07 -14.47 4.98
N LEU A 287 -12.02 -13.66 5.17
CA LEU A 287 -12.14 -12.31 5.75
C LEU A 287 -13.03 -11.40 4.90
N ILE A 288 -12.93 -11.50 3.57
CA ILE A 288 -13.76 -10.72 2.64
C ILE A 288 -15.22 -11.18 2.69
N SER A 289 -15.48 -12.49 2.74
CA SER A 289 -16.84 -13.02 2.86
C SER A 289 -17.52 -12.56 4.15
N ASP A 290 -16.85 -12.71 5.29
CA ASP A 290 -17.32 -12.23 6.60
C ASP A 290 -17.53 -10.70 6.62
N HIS A 291 -16.66 -9.93 5.96
CA HIS A 291 -16.87 -8.49 5.82
C HIS A 291 -18.10 -8.16 4.95
N ARG A 292 -18.30 -8.88 3.84
CA ARG A 292 -19.47 -8.67 2.97
C ARG A 292 -20.77 -8.99 3.69
N GLU A 293 -20.83 -10.11 4.42
CA GLU A 293 -22.01 -10.50 5.20
C GLU A 293 -22.40 -9.44 6.25
N ARG A 294 -21.41 -8.77 6.85
CA ARG A 294 -21.65 -7.74 7.88
C ARG A 294 -22.04 -6.37 7.32
N PHE A 295 -21.57 -6.01 6.12
CA PHE A 295 -21.63 -4.62 5.64
C PHE A 295 -22.20 -4.43 4.23
N SER A 296 -22.58 -5.50 3.53
CA SER A 296 -23.22 -5.43 2.21
C SER A 296 -24.74 -5.62 2.35
N ASN A 297 -25.44 -4.57 2.81
CA ASN A 297 -26.88 -4.37 2.65
C ASN A 297 -27.11 -3.01 1.98
#